data_AF-R5FNH8-F1
#
_entry.id   AF-R5FNH8-F1
#
_cell.length_a   1.000
_cell.length_b   1.000
_cell.length_c   1.000
_cell.angle_alpha   90.00
_cell.angle_beta   90.00
_cell.angle_gamma   90.00
#
_symmetry.space_group_name_H-M   'P 1'
#
loop_
_entity.id
_entity.type
_entity.pdbx_description
1 polymer ?
#
loop_
_entity_poly.entity_id
_entity_poly.type
_entity_poly.pdbx_seq_one_letter_code
_entity_poly.pdbx_strand_id
1 'polypeptide(L)'
;MKLRYLFMVFAMTLSTMTVGAKVKLSSVYLYGFAATFNDSTVYFTEIQHLDSVGIDSKTKFLYHREDYSAQLQDYLESQGTPNATCITSFSTNKKEAEKKFMKLRQRYLKGNHYNIKSINVADFHYNKITPDESELNAEDVKPAKKSKKTKKAKE
;
A
#
# COMPACT_ATOMS: atom_id res chain seq x y z
N MET A 1 13.46 -46.71 -15.04
CA MET A 1 13.22 -45.53 -15.91
C MET A 1 12.02 -44.66 -15.49
N LYS A 2 10.97 -45.20 -14.84
CA LYS A 2 9.75 -44.44 -14.48
C LYS A 2 9.91 -43.36 -13.39
N LEU A 3 10.90 -43.50 -12.49
CA LEU A 3 11.13 -42.54 -11.40
C LEU A 3 11.81 -41.23 -11.87
N ARG A 4 12.61 -41.29 -12.95
CA ARG A 4 13.24 -40.10 -13.56
C ARG A 4 12.24 -39.25 -14.34
N TYR A 5 11.22 -39.88 -14.93
CA TYR A 5 10.09 -39.17 -15.56
C TYR A 5 9.18 -38.50 -14.53
N LEU A 6 9.06 -39.06 -13.32
CA LEU A 6 8.29 -38.43 -12.23
C LEU A 6 8.91 -37.11 -11.78
N PHE A 7 10.25 -37.03 -11.73
CA PHE A 7 10.96 -35.76 -11.46
C PHE A 7 10.91 -34.77 -12.64
N MET A 8 10.88 -35.23 -13.90
CA MET A 8 10.71 -34.34 -15.06
C MET A 8 9.29 -33.77 -15.20
N VAL A 9 8.26 -34.49 -14.76
CA VAL A 9 6.86 -34.00 -14.78
C VAL A 9 6.58 -33.00 -13.65
N PHE A 10 7.27 -33.12 -12.51
CA PHE A 10 7.15 -32.15 -11.41
C PHE A 10 7.76 -30.77 -11.75
N ALA A 11 8.67 -30.70 -12.72
CA ALA A 11 9.33 -29.45 -13.12
C ALA A 11 8.50 -28.57 -14.09
N MET A 12 7.30 -28.99 -14.49
CA MET A 12 6.53 -28.34 -15.58
C MET A 12 5.28 -27.57 -15.15
N THR A 13 4.96 -27.48 -13.85
CA THR A 13 3.69 -26.89 -13.37
C THR A 13 3.83 -25.54 -12.63
N LEU A 14 4.94 -24.83 -12.80
CA LEU A 14 5.07 -23.46 -12.26
C LEU A 14 4.53 -22.41 -13.25
N SER A 15 3.28 -22.58 -13.69
CA SER A 15 2.52 -21.51 -14.32
C SER A 15 2.07 -20.56 -13.21
N THR A 16 2.90 -19.59 -12.87
CA THR A 16 2.54 -18.51 -11.95
C THR A 16 1.34 -17.76 -12.55
N MET A 17 0.14 -18.00 -12.00
CA MET A 17 -1.02 -17.16 -12.32
C MET A 17 -0.73 -15.77 -11.78
N THR A 18 -0.40 -14.83 -12.65
CA THR A 18 -0.37 -13.41 -12.29
C THR A 18 -1.81 -12.98 -12.09
N VAL A 19 -2.27 -13.04 -10.86
CA VAL A 19 -3.61 -12.60 -10.48
C VAL A 19 -3.67 -11.09 -10.64
N GLY A 20 -4.25 -10.61 -11.75
CA GLY A 20 -4.61 -9.20 -11.89
C GLY A 20 -5.61 -8.81 -10.79
N ALA A 21 -5.29 -7.74 -10.08
CA ALA A 21 -6.15 -7.17 -9.04
C ALA A 21 -7.12 -6.18 -9.66
N LYS A 22 -8.43 -6.40 -9.51
CA LYS A 22 -9.46 -5.46 -9.96
C LYS A 22 -9.60 -4.34 -8.93
N VAL A 23 -9.32 -3.10 -9.31
CA VAL A 23 -9.44 -1.95 -8.41
C VAL A 23 -10.84 -1.33 -8.52
N LYS A 24 -11.44 -0.96 -7.39
CA LYS A 24 -12.74 -0.27 -7.30
C LYS A 24 -12.55 1.08 -6.64
N LEU A 25 -13.19 2.11 -7.17
CA LEU A 25 -13.21 3.42 -6.52
C LEU A 25 -14.16 3.40 -5.31
N SER A 26 -13.73 3.97 -4.20
CA SER A 26 -14.49 4.05 -2.96
C SER A 26 -14.03 5.23 -2.13
N SER A 27 -14.90 5.72 -1.24
CA SER A 27 -14.54 6.72 -0.23
C SER A 27 -13.92 6.03 0.99
N VAL A 28 -12.85 6.61 1.54
CA VAL A 28 -12.09 6.07 2.66
C VAL A 28 -11.81 7.14 3.71
N TYR A 29 -11.67 6.69 4.94
CA TYR A 29 -11.19 7.46 6.08
C TYR A 29 -9.81 6.94 6.45
N LEU A 30 -8.80 7.79 6.37
CA LEU A 30 -7.42 7.40 6.58
C LEU A 30 -6.72 8.32 7.59
N TYR A 31 -5.67 7.80 8.20
CA TYR A 31 -4.82 8.52 9.12
C TYR A 31 -3.41 7.95 9.08
N GLY A 32 -2.45 8.82 9.35
CA GLY A 32 -1.04 8.51 9.45
C GLY A 32 -0.60 8.29 10.88
N PHE A 33 0.31 7.34 11.05
CA PHE A 33 1.12 7.18 12.23
C PHE A 33 2.58 7.19 11.82
N ALA A 34 3.41 7.94 12.53
CA ALA A 34 4.85 7.87 12.36
C ALA A 34 5.53 7.76 13.71
N ALA A 35 6.66 7.05 13.75
CA ALA A 35 7.48 6.93 14.96
C ALA A 35 8.94 7.23 14.63
N THR A 36 9.58 8.03 15.48
CA THR A 36 11.00 8.29 15.47
C THR A 36 11.64 7.58 16.66
N PHE A 37 12.56 6.67 16.37
CA PHE A 37 13.23 5.89 17.42
C PHE A 37 14.33 6.66 18.15
N ASN A 38 14.77 7.79 17.61
CA ASN A 38 15.86 8.58 18.18
C ASN A 38 15.45 9.34 19.45
N ASP A 39 14.21 9.81 19.53
CA ASP A 39 13.71 10.70 20.59
C ASP A 39 12.37 10.20 21.18
N SER A 40 11.95 8.97 20.85
CA SER A 40 10.67 8.39 21.26
C SER A 40 9.46 9.27 20.89
N THR A 41 9.57 10.06 19.83
CA THR A 41 8.46 10.87 19.34
C THR A 41 7.57 10.04 18.41
N VAL A 42 6.27 10.19 18.57
CA VAL A 42 5.27 9.63 17.67
C VAL A 42 4.37 10.71 17.14
N TYR A 43 4.04 10.62 15.87
CA TYR A 43 3.22 11.57 15.14
C TYR A 43 1.92 10.88 14.75
N PHE A 44 0.81 11.57 14.98
CA PHE A 44 -0.51 11.16 14.50
C PHE A 44 -1.04 12.24 13.60
N THR A 45 -1.42 11.90 12.37
CA THR A 45 -2.26 12.81 11.60
C THR A 45 -3.69 12.71 12.11
N GLU A 46 -4.45 13.78 11.91
CA GLU A 46 -5.91 13.68 12.02
C GLU A 46 -6.49 12.73 10.96
N ILE A 47 -7.69 12.22 11.23
CA ILE A 47 -8.42 11.35 10.30
C ILE A 47 -8.96 12.20 9.16
N GLN A 48 -8.57 11.86 7.93
CA GLN A 48 -8.97 12.55 6.72
C GLN A 48 -9.93 11.69 5.89
N HIS A 49 -10.90 12.34 5.27
CA HIS A 49 -11.83 11.70 4.33
C HIS A 49 -11.33 11.94 2.91
N LEU A 50 -11.02 10.85 2.18
CA LEU A 50 -10.68 10.91 0.77
C LEU A 50 -11.75 10.17 -0.03
N ASP A 51 -12.26 10.83 -1.06
CA ASP A 51 -13.22 10.23 -1.98
C ASP A 51 -12.54 9.75 -3.27
N SER A 52 -13.18 8.80 -3.94
CA SER A 52 -12.72 8.23 -5.23
C SER A 52 -11.30 7.67 -5.18
N VAL A 53 -10.99 6.87 -4.15
CA VAL A 53 -9.71 6.17 -4.01
C VAL A 53 -9.86 4.71 -4.43
N GLY A 54 -8.84 4.16 -5.09
CA GLY A 54 -8.82 2.75 -5.47
C GLY A 54 -8.70 1.81 -4.27
N ILE A 55 -9.54 0.79 -4.22
CA ILE A 55 -9.45 -0.35 -3.31
C ILE A 55 -9.40 -1.63 -4.14
N ASP A 56 -8.44 -2.49 -3.86
CA ASP A 56 -8.35 -3.82 -4.47
C ASP A 56 -9.57 -4.66 -4.05
N SER A 57 -10.32 -5.16 -5.04
CA SER A 57 -11.53 -5.93 -4.81
C SER A 57 -11.30 -7.24 -4.05
N LYS A 58 -10.12 -7.85 -4.21
CA LYS A 58 -9.75 -9.16 -3.65
C LYS A 58 -9.11 -8.97 -2.27
N THR A 59 -8.08 -8.15 -2.19
CA THR A 59 -7.31 -7.98 -0.94
C THR A 59 -7.95 -6.98 0.03
N LYS A 60 -8.86 -6.13 -0.48
CA LYS A 60 -9.45 -5.00 0.27
C LYS A 60 -8.42 -3.98 0.75
N PHE A 61 -7.22 -3.97 0.17
CA PHE A 61 -6.21 -2.97 0.46
C PHE A 61 -6.41 -1.71 -0.37
N LEU A 62 -5.92 -0.60 0.18
CA LEU A 62 -5.79 0.66 -0.52
C LEU A 62 -4.83 0.48 -1.70
N TYR A 63 -5.26 0.90 -2.87
CA TYR A 63 -4.41 0.97 -4.05
C TYR A 63 -3.22 1.87 -3.75
N HIS A 64 -2.01 1.42 -4.11
CA HIS A 64 -0.76 2.14 -3.82
C HIS A 64 -0.64 2.61 -2.36
N ARG A 65 -0.99 1.74 -1.40
CA ARG A 65 -0.91 2.06 0.05
C ARG A 65 0.46 2.60 0.51
N GLU A 66 1.53 2.22 -0.18
CA GLU A 66 2.91 2.59 0.18
C GLU A 66 3.15 4.06 -0.15
N ASP A 67 2.65 4.53 -1.29
CA ASP A 67 2.73 5.93 -1.69
C ASP A 67 2.03 6.87 -0.70
N TYR A 68 0.92 6.47 -0.08
CA TYR A 68 0.31 7.27 1.00
C TYR A 68 1.25 7.37 2.22
N SER A 69 1.93 6.29 2.58
CA SER A 69 2.89 6.33 3.69
C SER A 69 4.13 7.17 3.33
N ALA A 70 4.53 7.16 2.05
CA ALA A 70 5.59 8.02 1.53
C ALA A 70 5.20 9.51 1.60
N GLN A 71 3.96 9.90 1.30
CA GLN A 71 3.51 11.29 1.45
C GLN A 71 3.70 11.82 2.88
N LEU A 72 3.39 11.00 3.89
CA LEU A 72 3.61 11.37 5.29
C LEU A 72 5.11 11.44 5.62
N GLN A 73 5.90 10.53 5.07
CA GLN A 73 7.34 10.52 5.23
C GLN A 73 7.97 11.79 4.64
N ASP A 74 7.65 12.13 3.39
CA ASP A 74 8.14 13.32 2.70
C ASP A 74 7.78 14.61 3.46
N TYR A 75 6.55 14.67 3.99
CA TYR A 75 6.12 15.77 4.86
C TYR A 75 7.01 15.87 6.11
N LEU A 76 7.21 14.77 6.84
CA LEU A 76 8.03 14.78 8.05
C LEU A 76 9.50 15.08 7.77
N GLU A 77 10.04 14.59 6.65
CA GLU A 77 11.36 14.93 6.13
C GLU A 77 11.48 16.44 5.90
N SER A 78 10.48 17.05 5.25
CA SER A 78 10.43 18.51 5.04
C SER A 78 10.38 19.31 6.35
N GLN A 79 9.82 18.73 7.41
CA GLN A 79 9.77 19.30 8.76
C GLN A 79 11.03 18.99 9.59
N GLY A 80 12.08 18.44 8.99
CA GLY A 80 13.35 18.15 9.66
C GLY A 80 13.37 16.83 10.44
N THR A 81 12.50 15.89 10.10
CA THR A 81 12.40 14.57 10.76
C THR A 81 12.69 13.40 9.78
N PRO A 82 13.93 13.26 9.27
CA PRO A 82 14.20 12.44 8.09
C PRO A 82 14.33 10.92 8.29
N ASN A 83 13.90 10.38 9.43
CA ASN A 83 13.98 8.94 9.71
C ASN A 83 12.75 8.43 10.46
N ALA A 84 11.59 9.05 10.21
CA ALA A 84 10.34 8.60 10.81
C ALA A 84 9.84 7.35 10.07
N THR A 85 9.59 6.26 10.81
CA THR A 85 8.90 5.10 10.25
C THR A 85 7.42 5.42 10.14
N CYS A 86 6.93 5.58 8.91
CA CYS A 86 5.59 6.05 8.60
C CYS A 86 4.68 4.89 8.14
N ILE A 87 3.42 4.93 8.57
CA ILE A 87 2.37 4.03 8.12
C ILE A 87 1.06 4.79 7.98
N THR A 88 0.36 4.55 6.88
CA THR A 88 -1.02 5.01 6.69
C THR A 88 -2.00 3.88 6.96
N SER A 89 -2.95 4.11 7.84
CA SER A 89 -4.06 3.19 8.11
C SER A 89 -5.37 3.77 7.56
N PHE A 90 -6.28 2.89 7.14
CA PHE A 90 -7.55 3.32 6.57
C PHE A 90 -8.72 2.41 6.96
N SER A 91 -9.94 2.91 6.77
CA SER A 91 -11.18 2.14 6.68
C SER A 91 -12.17 2.82 5.75
N THR A 92 -13.04 2.05 5.09
CA THR A 92 -14.19 2.60 4.35
C THR A 92 -15.29 3.10 5.30
N ASN A 93 -15.27 2.68 6.57
CA ASN A 93 -16.22 3.11 7.58
C ASN A 93 -15.57 4.08 8.58
N LYS A 94 -16.14 5.28 8.70
CA LYS A 94 -15.69 6.33 9.62
C LYS A 94 -15.54 5.84 11.06
N LYS A 95 -16.56 5.17 11.59
CA LYS A 95 -16.58 4.70 12.99
C LYS A 95 -15.47 3.67 13.24
N GLU A 96 -15.17 2.84 12.24
CA GLU A 96 -14.08 1.88 12.36
C GLU A 96 -12.71 2.55 12.30
N ALA A 97 -12.52 3.54 11.43
CA ALA A 97 -11.29 4.33 11.37
C ALA A 97 -11.05 5.04 12.71
N GLU A 98 -12.07 5.71 13.26
CA GLU A 98 -12.03 6.37 14.57
C GLU A 98 -11.68 5.38 15.69
N LYS A 99 -12.32 4.21 15.70
CA LYS A 99 -12.05 3.18 16.71
C LYS A 99 -10.60 2.67 16.64
N LYS A 100 -10.08 2.41 15.43
CA LYS A 100 -8.69 1.96 15.23
C LYS A 100 -7.69 3.05 15.62
N PHE A 101 -7.96 4.29 15.22
CA PHE A 101 -7.16 5.47 15.58
C PHE A 101 -7.08 5.65 17.10
N MET A 102 -8.22 5.68 17.78
CA MET A 102 -8.27 5.85 19.24
C MET A 102 -7.57 4.70 19.97
N LYS A 103 -7.76 3.46 19.51
CA LYS A 103 -7.08 2.29 20.10
C LYS A 103 -5.56 2.40 19.95
N LEU A 104 -5.06 2.86 18.81
CA LEU A 104 -3.64 3.08 18.59
C LEU A 104 -3.12 4.22 19.46
N ARG A 105 -3.78 5.39 19.44
CA ARG A 105 -3.38 6.56 20.23
C ARG A 105 -3.34 6.25 21.73
N GLN A 106 -4.34 5.54 22.25
CA GLN A 106 -4.39 5.14 23.66
C GLN A 106 -3.22 4.21 24.03
N ARG A 107 -2.71 3.38 23.11
CA ARG A 107 -1.55 2.53 23.37
C ARG A 107 -0.29 3.37 23.66
N TYR A 108 -0.09 4.47 22.93
CA TYR A 108 1.07 5.34 23.09
C TYR A 108 0.91 6.36 24.22
N LEU A 109 -0.33 6.74 24.56
CA LEU A 109 -0.60 7.58 25.74
C LEU A 109 -0.34 6.87 27.07
N LYS A 110 -0.45 5.53 27.10
CA LYS A 110 -0.21 4.75 28.32
C LYS A 110 1.26 4.80 28.72
N GLY A 111 1.52 5.13 29.99
CA GLY A 111 2.87 5.10 30.58
C GLY A 111 3.70 6.36 30.35
N ASN A 112 3.23 7.34 29.56
CA ASN A 112 3.89 8.63 29.34
C ASN A 112 5.35 8.52 28.86
N HIS A 113 5.67 7.47 28.09
CA HIS A 113 7.02 7.18 27.60
C HIS A 113 7.34 7.83 26.24
N TYR A 114 6.33 8.35 25.55
CA TYR A 114 6.45 8.85 24.19
C TYR A 114 6.10 10.34 24.15
N ASN A 115 6.84 11.10 23.33
CA ASN A 115 6.43 12.45 22.96
C ASN A 115 5.38 12.33 21.84
N ILE A 116 4.13 12.67 22.13
CA ILE A 116 3.05 12.51 21.16
C ILE A 116 2.77 13.86 20.50
N LYS A 117 2.96 13.93 19.18
CA LYS A 117 2.64 15.08 18.34
C LYS A 117 1.44 14.77 17.45
N SER A 118 0.57 15.76 17.33
CA SER A 118 -0.56 15.73 16.38
C SER A 118 -0.22 16.59 15.19
N ILE A 119 -0.50 16.10 13.99
CA ILE A 119 -0.38 16.84 12.73
C ILE A 119 -1.80 17.19 12.30
N ASN A 120 -2.10 18.49 12.21
CA ASN A 120 -3.42 18.96 11.83
C ASN A 120 -3.64 18.75 10.34
N VAL A 121 -4.91 18.62 9.94
CA VAL A 121 -5.31 18.65 8.54
C VAL A 121 -4.76 19.90 7.83
N ALA A 122 -4.78 21.09 8.47
CA ALA A 122 -4.22 22.32 7.90
C ALA A 122 -2.74 22.23 7.49
N ASP A 123 -1.95 21.41 8.18
CA ASP A 123 -0.51 21.27 7.92
C ASP A 123 -0.21 20.19 6.88
N PHE A 124 -0.99 19.11 6.87
CA PHE A 124 -0.76 17.95 6.01
C PHE A 124 -2.07 17.37 5.50
N HIS A 125 -2.18 17.25 4.17
CA HIS A 125 -3.29 16.58 3.49
C HIS A 125 -2.77 15.46 2.59
N TYR A 126 -3.46 14.32 2.63
CA TYR A 126 -3.17 13.25 1.69
C TYR A 126 -3.66 13.59 0.28
N ASN A 127 -2.78 13.37 -0.69
CA ASN A 127 -3.10 13.41 -2.10
C ASN A 127 -3.68 12.06 -2.53
N LYS A 128 -4.82 12.12 -3.22
CA LYS A 128 -5.45 10.92 -3.79
C LYS A 128 -4.59 10.32 -4.89
N ILE A 129 -4.53 8.99 -4.90
CA ILE A 129 -3.88 8.21 -5.95
C ILE A 129 -4.96 7.47 -6.71
N THR A 130 -5.21 7.90 -7.94
CA THR A 130 -6.22 7.32 -8.82
C THR A 130 -5.58 6.23 -9.67
N PRO A 131 -6.19 5.03 -9.74
CA PRO A 131 -5.77 4.02 -10.70
C PRO A 131 -6.00 4.51 -12.13
N ASP A 132 -5.09 4.18 -13.04
CA ASP A 132 -5.26 4.49 -14.45
C ASP A 132 -6.44 3.71 -15.06
N GLU A 133 -7.04 4.26 -16.12
CA GLU A 133 -8.18 3.65 -16.83
C GLU A 133 -7.91 2.22 -17.28
N SER A 134 -6.65 1.89 -17.61
CA SER A 134 -6.23 0.52 -17.97
C SER A 134 -6.27 -0.45 -16.80
N GLU A 135 -6.13 0.03 -15.56
CA GLU A 135 -6.12 -0.80 -14.35
C GLU A 135 -7.51 -0.92 -13.72
N LEU A 136 -8.37 0.08 -13.94
CA LEU A 136 -9.81 0.00 -13.66
C LEU A 136 -10.50 -1.04 -14.57
N ASN A 137 -10.06 -1.09 -15.83
CA ASN A 137 -10.61 -1.94 -16.88
C ASN A 137 -9.69 -3.11 -17.26
N ALA A 138 -8.80 -3.54 -16.37
CA ALA A 138 -8.01 -4.76 -16.57
C ALA A 138 -8.92 -6.00 -16.54
N GLU A 139 -9.74 -6.14 -17.58
CA GLU A 139 -10.32 -7.39 -18.05
C GLU A 139 -9.23 -8.13 -18.82
N ASP A 140 -8.93 -9.36 -18.39
CA ASP A 140 -8.35 -10.46 -19.16
C ASP A 140 -7.51 -10.09 -20.40
N VAL A 141 -6.42 -9.34 -20.25
CA VAL A 141 -5.48 -9.14 -21.37
C VAL A 141 -4.62 -10.40 -21.53
N LYS A 142 -5.04 -11.28 -22.45
CA LYS A 142 -4.16 -12.30 -23.05
C LYS A 142 -2.90 -11.60 -23.59
N PRO A 143 -1.68 -12.03 -23.24
CA PRO A 143 -0.50 -11.40 -23.80
C PRO A 143 -0.38 -11.76 -25.29
N ALA A 144 -0.31 -10.71 -26.11
CA ALA A 144 -0.03 -10.75 -27.53
C ALA A 144 1.27 -11.51 -27.84
N LYS A 145 1.22 -12.41 -28.82
CA LYS A 145 2.39 -13.02 -29.45
C LYS A 145 3.28 -11.92 -30.04
N LYS A 146 4.44 -11.63 -29.44
CA LYS A 146 5.53 -10.96 -30.15
C LYS A 146 6.31 -11.98 -30.97
N SER A 147 6.27 -11.79 -32.29
CA SER A 147 7.05 -12.51 -33.29
C SER A 147 8.54 -12.11 -33.30
N LYS A 148 9.38 -13.12 -33.55
CA LYS A 148 10.71 -13.12 -34.20
C LYS A 148 11.89 -12.36 -33.56
N LYS A 149 12.95 -13.13 -33.27
CA LYS A 149 14.29 -12.86 -33.86
C LYS A 149 15.01 -14.17 -34.23
N THR A 150 15.23 -14.30 -35.53
CA THR A 150 16.09 -15.27 -36.23
C THR A 150 17.58 -14.95 -35.98
N LYS A 151 18.41 -15.97 -35.74
CA LYS A 151 19.87 -16.06 -36.05
C LYS A 151 20.20 -17.57 -36.03
N LYS A 152 20.29 -18.30 -37.15
CA LYS A 152 21.33 -18.37 -38.21
C LYS A 152 22.75 -18.70 -37.68
N ALA A 153 23.05 -20.00 -37.69
CA ALA A 153 24.24 -20.75 -38.18
C ALA A 153 25.71 -20.36 -37.84
N LYS A 154 26.53 -21.42 -37.84
CA LYS A 154 28.00 -21.60 -37.75
C LYS A 154 28.58 -21.54 -36.34
N GLU A 155 29.44 -22.46 -35.92
CA GLU A 155 30.46 -23.26 -36.64
C GLU A 155 30.54 -24.70 -36.10
#